data_AF-A0A645IWB3-F1
#
_entry.id   AF-A0A645IWB3-F1
#
_cell.length_a   1.000
_cell.length_b   1.000
_cell.length_c   1.000
_cell.angle_alpha   90.00
_cell.angle_beta   90.00
_cell.angle_gamma   90.00
#
_symmetry.space_group_name_H-M   'P 1'
#
loop_
_entity.id
_entity.type
_entity.pdbx_description
1 polymer ?
#
loop_
_entity_poly.entity_id
_entity_poly.type
_entity_poly.pdbx_seq_one_letter_code
_entity_poly.pdbx_strand_id
1 'polypeptide(L)'
;MPAGSRFAQALPADHNAFLYVYRGALQVDGRSVPMQRMVIMANDVDRDGVVIEATVDTRALLIAGRPLAEPIAQYGPFVMNTEQEIYQALADYREGRLG
;
A
#
# COMPACT_ATOMS: atom_id res chain seq x y z
N MET A 1 16.15 7.51 4.76
CA MET A 1 16.01 8.52 5.80
C MET A 1 17.12 8.30 6.81
N PRO A 2 18.03 9.26 7.01
CA PRO A 2 19.01 9.21 8.10
C PRO A 2 18.33 9.18 9.48
N ALA A 3 19.00 8.65 10.50
CA ALA A 3 18.52 8.72 11.88
C ALA A 3 18.22 10.17 12.31
N GLY A 4 17.13 10.36 13.07
CA GLY A 4 16.65 11.65 13.55
C GLY A 4 15.92 12.49 12.48
N SER A 5 15.85 12.05 11.22
CA SER A 5 15.15 12.80 10.19
C SER A 5 13.63 12.64 10.28
N ARG A 6 12.93 13.72 9.97
CA ARG A 6 11.47 13.78 9.85
C ARG A 6 11.09 13.97 8.39
N PHE A 7 10.08 13.25 7.94
CA PHE A 7 9.50 13.38 6.62
C PHE A 7 7.99 13.57 6.74
N ALA A 8 7.46 14.54 6.00
CA ALA A 8 6.03 14.83 5.93
C ALA A 8 5.61 14.83 4.47
N GLN A 9 4.54 14.10 4.16
CA GLN A 9 3.97 14.02 2.83
C GLN A 9 2.47 14.26 2.95
N ALA A 10 2.00 15.33 2.31
CA ALA A 10 0.57 15.56 2.16
C ALA A 10 -0.02 14.47 1.26
N LEU A 11 -1.21 13.97 1.61
CA LEU A 11 -1.93 12.97 0.83
C LEU A 11 -3.36 13.48 0.59
N PRO A 12 -3.94 13.25 -0.60
CA PRO A 12 -5.34 13.57 -0.82
C PRO A 12 -6.25 12.76 0.13
N ALA A 13 -7.32 13.37 0.62
CA ALA A 13 -8.24 12.75 1.59
C ALA A 13 -8.96 11.50 1.06
N ASP A 14 -9.03 11.33 -0.26
CA ASP A 14 -9.65 10.18 -0.92
C ASP A 14 -8.67 9.03 -1.18
N HIS A 15 -7.42 9.09 -0.69
CA HIS A 15 -6.43 8.03 -0.89
C HIS A 15 -6.33 7.09 0.32
N ASN A 16 -6.32 5.79 0.05
CA ASN A 16 -5.80 4.81 1.00
C ASN A 16 -4.28 4.94 1.02
N ALA A 17 -3.66 4.81 2.20
CA ALA A 17 -2.21 4.80 2.31
C ALA A 17 -1.70 3.72 3.27
N PHE A 18 -0.54 3.16 2.94
CA PHE A 18 0.20 2.29 3.84
C PHE A 18 1.71 2.49 3.70
N LEU A 19 2.42 2.05 4.73
CA LEU A 19 3.85 2.23 4.86
C LEU A 19 4.51 0.90 5.18
N TYR A 20 5.59 0.56 4.48
CA TYR A 20 6.33 -0.69 4.69
C TYR A 20 7.81 -0.42 4.95
N VAL A 21 8.31 -0.81 6.12
CA VAL A 21 9.71 -0.61 6.51
C VAL A 21 10.54 -1.83 6.10
N TYR A 22 11.45 -1.66 5.14
CA TYR A 22 12.31 -2.76 4.67
C TYR A 22 13.75 -2.66 5.18
N ARG A 23 14.13 -1.57 5.85
CA ARG A 23 15.38 -1.44 6.61
C ARG A 23 15.21 -0.42 7.74
N GLY A 24 15.69 -0.73 8.94
CA GLY A 24 15.65 0.19 10.08
C GLY A 24 14.31 0.17 10.82
N ALA A 25 13.92 1.33 11.37
CA ALA A 25 12.66 1.52 12.09
C ALA A 25 12.15 2.97 11.93
N LEU A 26 10.83 3.13 11.93
CA LEU A 26 10.14 4.42 11.89
C LEU A 26 9.29 4.62 13.13
N GLN A 27 8.96 5.88 13.42
CA GLN A 27 7.86 6.28 14.26
C GLN A 27 6.77 6.91 13.38
N VAL A 28 5.53 6.50 13.60
CA VAL A 28 4.34 7.05 12.94
C VAL A 28 3.29 7.29 14.02
N ASP A 29 2.80 8.52 14.15
CA ASP A 29 1.87 8.93 15.23
C ASP A 29 2.33 8.50 16.63
N GLY A 30 3.63 8.61 16.91
CA GLY A 30 4.25 8.19 18.17
C GLY A 30 4.38 6.67 18.38
N ARG A 31 4.01 5.85 17.39
CA ARG A 31 4.11 4.38 17.45
C ARG A 31 5.28 3.86 16.64
N SER A 32 6.00 2.90 17.22
CA SER A 32 7.20 2.33 16.60
C SER A 32 6.83 1.27 15.58
N VAL A 33 7.40 1.41 14.39
CA VAL A 33 7.22 0.54 13.24
C VAL A 33 8.57 -0.08 12.92
N PRO A 34 8.82 -1.32 13.39
CA PRO A 34 10.07 -2.00 13.12
C PRO A 34 10.14 -2.51 11.68
N MET A 35 11.32 -2.97 11.27
CA MET A 35 11.54 -3.63 9.99
C MET A 35 10.55 -4.78 9.74
N GLN A 36 10.20 -5.00 8.47
CA GLN A 36 9.26 -6.02 7.99
C GLN A 36 7.84 -5.87 8.54
N ARG A 37 7.48 -4.66 8.97
CA ARG A 37 6.10 -4.33 9.33
C ARG A 37 5.48 -3.38 8.32
N MET A 38 4.19 -3.58 8.14
CA MET A 38 3.30 -2.71 7.39
C MET A 38 2.42 -1.94 8.37
N VAL A 39 2.22 -0.66 8.10
CA VAL A 39 1.22 0.17 8.79
C VAL A 39 0.22 0.64 7.76
N ILE A 40 -1.04 0.34 8.01
CA ILE A 40 -2.17 0.85 7.23
C ILE A 40 -2.62 2.14 7.91
N MET A 41 -2.70 3.22 7.14
CA MET A 41 -3.18 4.50 7.64
C MET A 41 -4.72 4.49 7.65
N ALA A 42 -5.31 5.13 8.65
CA ALA A 42 -6.75 5.39 8.64
C ALA A 42 -7.05 6.56 7.70
N ASN A 43 -8.08 6.42 6.87
CA ASN A 43 -8.58 7.49 6.02
C ASN A 43 -9.59 8.33 6.81
N ASP A 44 -9.09 9.09 7.78
CA ASP A 44 -9.91 10.05 8.52
C ASP A 44 -10.06 11.35 7.71
N VAL A 45 -11.22 12.00 7.79
CA VAL A 45 -11.52 13.23 7.06
C VAL A 45 -10.58 14.37 7.48
N ASP A 46 -10.10 14.32 8.72
CA ASP A 46 -9.22 15.33 9.32
C ASP A 46 -7.72 15.04 9.09
N ARG A 47 -7.36 13.98 8.35
CA ARG A 47 -5.96 13.65 8.04
C ARG A 47 -5.53 14.29 6.71
N ASP A 48 -4.50 15.12 6.75
CA ASP A 48 -3.93 15.82 5.60
C ASP A 48 -2.68 15.13 5.00
N GLY A 49 -2.28 13.98 5.54
CA GLY A 49 -1.12 13.25 5.06
C GLY A 49 -0.50 12.31 6.09
N VAL A 50 0.79 12.03 5.89
CA VAL A 50 1.60 11.23 6.80
C VAL A 50 2.82 11.99 7.27
N VAL A 51 3.12 11.86 8.56
CA VAL A 51 4.36 12.32 9.18
C VAL A 51 5.07 11.10 9.75
N ILE A 52 6.32 10.92 9.35
CA ILE A 52 7.17 9.82 9.81
C ILE A 52 8.51 10.33 10.30
N GLU A 53 9.03 9.66 11.32
CA GLU A 53 10.33 10.00 11.92
C GLU A 53 11.20 8.75 11.95
N ALA A 54 12.45 8.90 11.52
CA ALA A 54 13.41 7.81 11.51
C ALA A 54 14.18 7.79 12.84
N THR A 55 14.00 6.75 13.64
CA THR A 55 14.75 6.59 14.91
C THR A 55 16.18 6.08 14.68
N VAL A 56 16.40 5.41 13.55
CA VAL A 56 17.69 4.94 13.03
C VAL A 56 17.74 5.19 11.53
N ASP A 57 18.86 4.88 10.88
CA ASP A 57 18.93 4.91 9.42
C ASP A 57 17.92 3.93 8.81
N THR A 58 16.96 4.48 8.07
CA THR A 58 15.74 3.76 7.69
C THR A 58 15.43 3.91 6.20
N ARG A 59 14.90 2.83 5.63
CA ARG A 59 14.31 2.82 4.29
C ARG A 59 12.92 2.20 4.38
N ALA A 60 11.96 2.91 3.82
CA ALA A 60 10.57 2.50 3.80
C ALA A 60 9.90 2.92 2.49
N LEU A 61 8.82 2.23 2.15
CA LEU A 61 7.94 2.56 1.06
C LEU A 61 6.68 3.20 1.63
N LEU A 62 6.31 4.37 1.11
CA LEU A 62 4.99 4.95 1.28
C LEU A 62 4.23 4.72 -0.02
N ILE A 63 3.09 4.04 0.06
CA ILE A 63 2.22 3.77 -1.08
C ILE A 63 0.86 4.36 -0.76
N ALA A 64 0.36 5.20 -1.66
CA ALA A 64 -0.95 5.82 -1.55
C ALA A 64 -1.67 5.80 -2.89
N GLY A 65 -2.99 5.60 -2.86
CA GLY A 65 -3.80 5.56 -4.07
C GLY A 65 -5.29 5.69 -3.76
N ARG A 66 -6.03 6.31 -4.68
CA ARG A 66 -7.48 6.37 -4.63
C ARG A 66 -8.05 4.95 -4.74
N PRO A 67 -8.94 4.51 -3.83
CA PRO A 67 -9.59 3.21 -3.94
C PRO A 67 -10.45 3.18 -5.20
N LEU A 68 -10.37 2.08 -5.97
CA LEU A 68 -11.16 1.89 -7.18
C LEU A 68 -12.67 1.74 -6.89
N ALA A 69 -13.01 1.26 -5.68
CA ALA A 69 -14.39 0.96 -5.26
C ALA A 69 -15.11 -0.04 -6.17
N GLU A 70 -14.36 -0.90 -6.86
CA GLU A 70 -14.87 -1.99 -7.69
C GLU A 70 -14.76 -3.33 -6.96
N PRO A 71 -15.62 -4.31 -7.29
CA PRO A 71 -15.47 -5.66 -6.78
C PRO A 71 -14.12 -6.26 -7.20
N ILE A 72 -13.56 -7.11 -6.34
CA ILE A 72 -12.30 -7.81 -6.59
C ILE A 72 -12.60 -9.31 -6.59
N ALA A 73 -12.43 -9.95 -7.73
CA ALA A 73 -12.40 -11.40 -7.89
C ALA A 73 -10.95 -11.83 -8.18
N GLN A 74 -10.38 -12.70 -7.35
CA GLN A 74 -8.98 -13.13 -7.49
C GLN A 74 -8.88 -14.65 -7.53
N TYR A 75 -8.12 -15.17 -8.50
CA TYR A 75 -7.73 -16.58 -8.56
C TYR A 75 -6.31 -16.74 -9.08
N GLY A 76 -5.41 -17.19 -8.20
CA GLY A 76 -3.99 -17.35 -8.53
C GLY A 76 -3.37 -16.02 -9.01
N PRO A 77 -2.79 -15.96 -10.22
CA PRO A 77 -2.18 -14.75 -10.76
C PRO A 77 -3.19 -13.77 -11.41
N PHE A 78 -4.48 -14.13 -11.49
CA PHE A 78 -5.50 -13.32 -12.16
C PHE A 78 -6.34 -12.54 -11.13
N VAL A 79 -6.54 -11.25 -11.41
CA VAL A 79 -7.39 -10.34 -10.64
C VAL A 79 -8.32 -9.65 -11.63
N MET A 80 -9.63 -9.82 -11.45
CA MET A 80 -10.71 -9.25 -12.28
C MET A 80 -11.82 -8.69 -11.38
N ASN A 81 -12.91 -8.17 -11.97
CA ASN A 81 -14.04 -7.64 -11.21
C ASN A 81 -15.10 -8.71 -10.90
N THR A 82 -15.21 -9.77 -11.70
CA THR A 82 -16.22 -10.84 -11.53
C THR A 82 -15.62 -12.25 -11.67
N GLU A 83 -16.30 -13.27 -11.12
CA GLU A 83 -15.89 -14.67 -11.28
C GLU A 83 -15.92 -15.13 -12.75
N GLN A 84 -16.86 -14.62 -13.55
CA GLN A 84 -16.96 -14.95 -14.97
C GLN A 84 -15.73 -14.49 -15.75
N GLU A 85 -15.22 -13.29 -15.46
CA GLU A 85 -13.98 -12.78 -16.05
C GLU A 85 -12.76 -13.60 -15.64
N ILE A 86 -12.74 -14.15 -14.42
CA ILE A 86 -11.69 -15.08 -14.00
C ILE A 86 -11.70 -16.37 -14.83
N TYR A 87 -12.88 -16.97 -15.05
CA TYR A 87 -13.00 -18.16 -15.89
C TYR A 87 -12.57 -17.90 -17.33
N GLN A 88 -12.92 -16.72 -17.87
CA GLN A 88 -12.49 -16.30 -19.20
C GLN A 88 -10.96 -16.15 -19.26
N ALA A 89 -10.34 -15.46 -18.31
CA ALA A 89 -8.89 -15.27 -18.25
C ALA A 89 -8.13 -16.62 -18.17
N LEU A 90 -8.67 -17.58 -17.43
CA LEU A 90 -8.12 -18.94 -17.37
C LEU A 90 -8.24 -19.69 -18.70
N ALA A 91 -9.35 -19.54 -19.41
CA ALA A 91 -9.52 -20.13 -20.74
C ALA A 91 -8.51 -19.51 -21.73
N ASP A 92 -8.40 -18.19 -21.75
CA ASP A 92 -7.46 -17.49 -22.63
C ASP A 92 -6.00 -17.82 -22.30
N TYR A 93 -5.66 -18.00 -21.02
CA TYR A 93 -4.34 -18.51 -20.64
C TYR A 93 -4.07 -19.92 -21.17
N ARG A 94 -5.03 -20.83 -21.01
CA ARG A 94 -4.91 -22.23 -21.49
C ARG A 94 -4.80 -22.31 -23.01
N GLU A 95 -5.42 -21.38 -23.72
CA GLU A 95 -5.44 -21.31 -25.17
C GLU A 95 -4.31 -20.43 -25.76
N GLY A 96 -3.43 -19.90 -24.92
CA GLY A 96 -2.29 -19.08 -25.34
C GLY A 96 -2.68 -17.71 -25.91
N ARG A 97 -3.85 -17.19 -25.54
CA ARG A 97 -4.44 -15.92 -26.02
C ARG A 97 -4.23 -14.72 -25.11
N LEU A 98 -3.46 -14.84 -24.03
CA LEU A 98 -3.07 -13.66 -23.25
C LEU A 98 -2.12 -12.79 -24.07
N GLY A 99 -2.64 -11.71 -24.64
CA GLY A 99 -1.90 -10.75 -25.48
C GLY A 99 -2.61 -9.40 -25.53
#